data_AF-X6MV03-F1
#
_entry.id   AF-X6MV03-F1
#
_cell.length_a   1.000
_cell.length_b   1.000
_cell.length_c   1.000
_cell.angle_alpha   90.00
_cell.angle_beta   90.00
_cell.angle_gamma   90.00
#
_symmetry.space_group_name_H-M   'P 1'
#
loop_
_entity.id
_entity.type
_entity.pdbx_description
1 polymer ?
#
loop_
_entity_poly.entity_id
_entity_poly.type
_entity_poly.pdbx_seq_one_letter_code
_entity_poly.pdbx_strand_id
1 'polypeptide(L)'
;MDLLLQIESDHLLAILCETPSDIEDMSIFDIALRFHLEKFLEFHRLAPLMLQMWYRVEYLNPKKNFLQTERNFDYIMRLMKSPARFYFSPIGQYIVASVLYIFYVFYLSYITYVTYEMLQLILEGRNYLADVLNYWDICIVIVWTALAIMRFVLPWKGVLSPKYWGISDNETAVDARNKPYTQVYMVLWGVQCVLLWTRIAGILQRIPSTGSLLKTVAKMIQDVANFFLILIVLTTGFVFAMYYIVSTDLSGNCAVNSSLGTFSSVLFYMAQSLIGQQDWTTISSTNSENRPSMPPCFDQDRSRLAEGLLLLYAVLGTIMLLNLLIAMMATTFNSTTENAKIEMNFSRIKNTFELSHKNAIMPPPFNMIVLVCMVVVILIDYGIRWCTGGWYVLCAKTFYPLDYSLKQQLIRIRGLADEPNRTSSK
;
A
#
# COMPACT_ATOMS: atom_id res chain seq x y z
N MET A 1 25.45 -8.00 22.80
CA MET A 1 25.38 -6.53 22.69
C MET A 1 26.63 -5.90 23.29
N ASP A 2 26.97 -6.22 24.54
CA ASP A 2 28.12 -5.63 25.24
C ASP A 2 29.47 -5.84 24.53
N LEU A 3 29.68 -7.01 23.91
CA LEU A 3 30.87 -7.30 23.10
C LEU A 3 30.97 -6.41 21.84
N LEU A 4 29.84 -6.02 21.23
CA LEU A 4 29.85 -5.12 20.06
C LEU A 4 30.10 -3.66 20.46
N LEU A 5 29.73 -3.28 21.68
CA LEU A 5 30.02 -1.95 22.22
C LEU A 5 31.52 -1.74 22.47
N GLN A 6 32.25 -2.81 22.78
CA GLN A 6 33.71 -2.76 23.02
C GLN A 6 34.54 -2.51 21.75
N ILE A 7 33.96 -2.69 20.55
CA ILE A 7 34.68 -2.51 19.29
C ILE A 7 34.79 -1.02 18.97
N GLU A 8 35.96 -0.40 19.11
CA GLU A 8 36.10 1.05 18.90
C GLU A 8 35.88 1.50 17.44
N SER A 9 36.26 0.67 16.46
CA SER A 9 36.21 1.04 15.03
C SER A 9 34.97 0.52 14.33
N ASP A 10 34.21 1.40 13.67
CA ASP A 10 33.05 1.03 12.86
C ASP A 10 33.44 0.18 11.63
N HIS A 11 34.65 0.35 11.10
CA HIS A 11 35.15 -0.47 9.99
C HIS A 11 35.47 -1.89 10.46
N LEU A 12 35.97 -2.04 11.69
CA LEU A 12 36.22 -3.35 12.28
C LEU A 12 34.90 -4.07 12.58
N LEU A 13 33.91 -3.32 13.09
CA LEU A 13 32.55 -3.83 13.27
C LEU A 13 31.96 -4.31 11.94
N ALA A 14 32.11 -3.53 10.86
CA ALA A 14 31.67 -3.89 9.51
C ALA A 14 32.28 -5.20 9.01
N ILE A 15 33.60 -5.34 9.17
CA ILE A 15 34.32 -6.55 8.77
C ILE A 15 33.83 -7.73 9.60
N LEU A 16 33.73 -7.59 10.92
CA LEU A 16 33.29 -8.67 11.81
C LEU A 16 31.88 -9.16 11.46
N CYS A 17 30.98 -8.24 11.13
CA CYS A 17 29.60 -8.61 10.80
C CYS A 17 29.47 -9.32 9.45
N GLU A 18 30.39 -9.08 8.52
CA GLU A 18 30.43 -9.67 7.16
C GLU A 18 31.31 -10.93 7.08
N THR A 19 32.29 -11.09 7.97
CA THR A 19 33.17 -12.26 7.94
C THR A 19 32.37 -13.54 8.17
N PRO A 20 32.55 -14.56 7.32
CA PRO A 20 31.90 -15.86 7.53
C PRO A 20 32.44 -16.47 8.82
N SER A 21 31.53 -17.05 9.61
CA SER A 21 31.86 -17.79 10.81
C SER A 21 31.93 -19.29 10.52
N ASP A 22 32.55 -20.05 11.41
CA ASP A 22 32.60 -21.52 11.33
C ASP A 22 31.21 -22.18 11.41
N ILE A 23 30.17 -21.41 11.75
CA ILE A 23 28.77 -21.85 11.77
C ILE A 23 28.20 -21.74 10.36
N GLU A 24 28.24 -22.85 9.61
CA GLU A 24 27.67 -22.98 8.25
C GLU A 24 28.20 -21.95 7.23
N ASP A 25 29.42 -21.42 7.41
CA ASP A 25 30.00 -20.34 6.60
C ASP A 25 29.13 -19.07 6.54
N MET A 26 28.21 -18.90 7.51
CA MET A 26 27.31 -17.75 7.57
C MET A 26 27.97 -16.56 8.26
N SER A 27 27.70 -15.36 7.75
CA SER A 27 28.07 -14.12 8.42
C SER A 27 27.17 -13.88 9.65
N ILE A 28 27.60 -12.99 10.56
CA ILE A 28 26.77 -12.62 11.72
C ILE A 28 25.44 -12.00 11.26
N PHE A 29 25.45 -11.26 10.14
CA PHE A 29 24.22 -10.74 9.53
C PHE A 29 23.30 -11.84 9.03
N ASP A 30 23.82 -12.85 8.33
CA ASP A 30 23.04 -13.98 7.85
C ASP A 30 22.35 -14.72 9.00
N ILE A 31 23.09 -14.95 10.10
CA ILE A 31 22.55 -15.57 11.32
C ILE A 31 21.45 -14.68 11.92
N ALA A 32 21.70 -13.38 12.07
CA ALA A 32 20.73 -12.45 12.65
C ALA A 32 19.44 -12.34 11.82
N LEU A 33 19.56 -12.39 10.49
CA LEU A 33 18.42 -12.38 9.57
C LEU A 33 17.67 -13.71 9.59
N ARG A 34 18.38 -14.85 9.60
CA ARG A 34 17.77 -16.19 9.58
C ARG A 34 17.00 -16.51 10.85
N PHE A 35 17.52 -16.10 12.01
CA PHE A 35 16.88 -16.31 13.31
C PHE A 35 15.98 -15.15 13.76
N HIS A 36 15.70 -14.17 12.89
CA HIS A 36 14.84 -13.01 13.22
C HIS A 36 15.26 -12.29 14.52
N LEU A 37 16.56 -12.02 14.67
CA LEU A 37 17.12 -11.32 15.84
C LEU A 37 16.92 -9.80 15.72
N GLU A 38 15.69 -9.33 15.83
CA GLU A 38 15.31 -7.91 15.67
C GLU A 38 16.11 -6.99 16.60
N LYS A 39 16.18 -7.33 17.89
CA LYS A 39 16.95 -6.56 18.90
C LYS A 39 18.42 -6.41 18.54
N PHE A 40 19.00 -7.39 17.86
CA PHE A 40 20.39 -7.31 17.42
C PHE A 40 20.56 -6.31 16.29
N LEU A 41 19.67 -6.36 15.30
CA LEU A 41 19.73 -5.53 14.09
C LEU A 41 19.38 -4.06 14.36
N GLU A 42 18.67 -3.78 15.45
CA GLU A 42 18.42 -2.42 15.93
C GLU A 42 19.62 -1.76 16.64
N PHE A 43 20.77 -2.45 16.73
CA PHE A 43 21.96 -1.85 17.30
C PHE A 43 22.32 -0.54 16.57
N HIS A 44 22.38 0.57 17.31
CA HIS A 44 22.53 1.91 16.75
C HIS A 44 23.74 2.09 15.81
N ARG A 45 24.81 1.29 15.98
CA ARG A 45 26.00 1.33 15.12
C ARG A 45 25.87 0.51 13.84
N LEU A 46 24.89 -0.39 13.73
CA LEU A 46 24.60 -1.09 12.48
C LEU A 46 23.87 -0.17 11.49
N ALA A 47 23.06 0.78 11.95
CA ALA A 47 22.33 1.68 11.05
C ALA A 47 23.25 2.47 10.08
N PRO A 48 24.37 3.10 10.52
CA PRO A 48 25.35 3.72 9.61
C PRO A 48 25.96 2.76 8.60
N LEU A 49 26.24 1.52 9.01
CA LEU A 49 26.74 0.47 8.11
C LEU A 49 25.71 0.16 7.03
N MET A 50 24.45 -0.06 7.42
CA MET A 50 23.36 -0.36 6.48
C MET A 50 23.13 0.80 5.52
N LEU A 51 23.23 2.05 5.98
CA LEU A 51 23.20 3.23 5.10
C LEU A 51 24.37 3.25 4.13
N GLN A 52 25.57 2.87 4.57
CA GLN A 52 26.74 2.80 3.69
C GLN A 52 26.59 1.71 2.63
N MET A 53 26.09 0.54 3.00
CA MET A 53 25.77 -0.56 2.07
C MET A 53 24.71 -0.14 1.06
N TRP A 54 23.69 0.60 1.48
CA TRP A 54 22.60 1.04 0.61
C TRP A 54 23.03 2.01 -0.50
N TYR A 55 23.89 2.98 -0.17
CA TYR A 55 24.28 4.06 -1.09
C TYR A 55 25.59 3.82 -1.85
N ARG A 56 26.51 3.00 -1.33
CA ARG A 56 27.84 2.80 -1.94
C ARG A 56 28.00 1.37 -2.45
N VAL A 57 28.55 1.25 -3.66
CA VAL A 57 28.98 -0.05 -4.22
C VAL A 57 30.17 -0.61 -3.42
N GLU A 58 31.18 0.21 -3.13
CA GLU A 58 32.30 -0.14 -2.25
C GLU A 58 32.04 0.39 -0.84
N TYR A 59 31.30 -0.39 -0.04
CA TYR A 59 30.90 0.03 1.30
C TYR A 59 32.02 -0.16 2.35
N LEU A 60 33.05 -0.98 2.12
CA LEU A 60 34.18 -1.19 3.05
C LEU A 60 35.42 -0.32 2.78
N ASN A 61 35.29 0.78 2.03
CA ASN A 61 36.46 1.61 1.70
C ASN A 61 36.99 2.37 2.94
N PRO A 62 38.23 2.10 3.41
CA PRO A 62 38.77 2.67 4.65
C PRO A 62 39.09 4.18 4.55
N LYS A 63 39.11 4.73 3.33
CA LYS A 63 39.39 6.17 3.11
C LYS A 63 38.17 7.06 3.33
N LYS A 64 36.99 6.47 3.62
CA LYS A 64 35.72 7.19 3.73
C LYS A 64 35.02 6.79 5.02
N ASN A 65 34.72 7.79 5.85
CA ASN A 65 33.96 7.61 7.07
C ASN A 65 32.53 7.13 6.79
N PHE A 66 31.94 6.48 7.81
CA PHE A 66 30.56 6.02 7.76
C PHE A 66 29.56 7.16 7.59
N LEU A 67 28.50 6.87 6.83
CA LEU A 67 27.39 7.79 6.64
C LEU A 67 26.54 7.79 7.91
N GLN A 68 26.47 8.93 8.61
CA GLN A 68 25.63 9.07 9.80
C GLN A 68 24.19 9.50 9.46
N THR A 69 23.96 10.05 8.27
CA THR A 69 22.65 10.57 7.84
C THR A 69 22.29 10.09 6.44
N GLU A 70 20.99 10.02 6.18
CA GLU A 70 20.46 9.75 4.85
C GLU A 70 20.87 10.86 3.87
N ARG A 71 21.14 10.48 2.61
CA ARG A 71 21.57 11.42 1.58
C ARG A 71 20.35 12.08 0.94
N ASN A 72 20.42 13.39 0.77
CA ASN A 72 19.38 14.18 0.10
C ASN A 72 19.10 13.70 -1.33
N PHE A 73 17.92 14.02 -1.84
CA PHE A 73 17.49 13.73 -3.20
C PHE A 73 18.50 14.17 -4.27
N ASP A 74 19.20 15.30 -4.05
CA ASP A 74 20.26 15.79 -4.93
C ASP A 74 21.41 14.78 -5.13
N TYR A 75 21.71 13.96 -4.12
CA TYR A 75 22.72 12.92 -4.23
C TYR A 75 22.25 11.78 -5.14
N ILE A 76 20.99 11.36 -5.03
CA ILE A 76 20.39 10.35 -5.91
C ILE A 76 20.41 10.86 -7.36
N MET A 77 20.07 12.13 -7.56
CA MET A 77 20.11 12.78 -8.88
C MET A 77 21.54 12.81 -9.45
N ARG A 78 22.56 13.09 -8.62
CA ARG A 78 23.97 13.01 -9.02
C ARG A 78 24.41 11.58 -9.31
N LEU A 79 23.94 10.60 -8.54
CA LEU A 79 24.25 9.19 -8.75
C LEU A 79 23.66 8.69 -10.07
N MET A 80 22.44 9.10 -10.41
CA MET A 80 21.76 8.77 -11.66
C MET A 80 22.53 9.26 -12.90
N LYS A 81 23.28 10.37 -12.80
CA LYS A 81 24.18 10.83 -13.88
C LYS A 81 25.34 9.88 -14.17
N SER A 82 25.66 8.97 -13.25
CA SER A 82 26.67 7.91 -13.43
C SER A 82 26.00 6.54 -13.54
N PRO A 83 25.57 6.12 -14.75
CA PRO A 83 24.64 5.00 -14.93
C PRO A 83 25.18 3.66 -14.39
N ALA A 84 26.48 3.38 -14.57
CA ALA A 84 27.09 2.16 -14.05
C ALA A 84 27.06 2.13 -12.51
N ARG A 85 27.54 3.18 -11.84
CA ARG A 85 27.56 3.23 -10.37
C ARG A 85 26.15 3.24 -9.77
N PHE A 86 25.20 3.86 -10.46
CA PHE A 86 23.80 3.84 -10.06
C PHE A 86 23.25 2.41 -10.12
N TYR A 87 23.36 1.72 -11.26
CA TYR A 87 22.76 0.40 -11.44
C TYR A 87 23.33 -0.67 -10.50
N PHE A 88 24.63 -0.64 -10.21
CA PHE A 88 25.24 -1.61 -9.29
C PHE A 88 25.01 -1.29 -7.81
N SER A 89 24.54 -0.08 -7.48
CA SER A 89 24.18 0.24 -6.08
C SER A 89 22.84 -0.38 -5.69
N PRO A 90 22.66 -0.84 -4.44
CA PRO A 90 21.38 -1.39 -3.97
C PRO A 90 20.19 -0.45 -4.17
N ILE A 91 20.38 0.85 -3.92
CA ILE A 91 19.35 1.87 -4.17
C ILE A 91 18.96 1.96 -5.65
N GLY A 92 19.92 1.91 -6.57
CA GLY A 92 19.63 1.97 -8.00
C GLY A 92 18.92 0.71 -8.49
N GLN A 93 19.35 -0.47 -8.03
CA GLN A 93 18.64 -1.73 -8.31
C GLN A 93 17.18 -1.67 -7.84
N TYR A 94 16.94 -1.18 -6.62
CA TYR A 94 15.60 -1.04 -6.05
C TYR A 94 14.71 -0.06 -6.85
N ILE A 95 15.25 1.11 -7.21
CA ILE A 95 14.52 2.12 -8.00
C ILE A 95 14.18 1.58 -9.38
N VAL A 96 15.15 0.98 -10.08
CA VAL A 96 14.95 0.44 -11.43
C VAL A 96 13.89 -0.67 -11.42
N ALA A 97 13.96 -1.59 -10.46
CA ALA A 97 12.95 -2.63 -10.28
C ALA A 97 11.56 -2.06 -9.99
N SER A 98 11.46 -1.08 -9.10
CA SER A 98 10.18 -0.46 -8.72
C SER A 98 9.54 0.28 -9.90
N VAL A 99 10.31 1.07 -10.65
CA VAL A 99 9.82 1.84 -11.81
C VAL A 99 9.37 0.92 -12.93
N LEU A 100 10.14 -0.12 -13.24
CA LEU A 100 9.78 -1.08 -14.29
C LEU A 100 8.53 -1.88 -13.93
N TYR A 101 8.37 -2.22 -12.65
CA TYR A 101 7.16 -2.86 -12.15
C TYR A 101 5.94 -1.94 -12.28
N ILE A 102 6.05 -0.65 -11.91
CA ILE A 102 4.97 0.32 -12.06
C ILE A 102 4.59 0.50 -13.53
N PHE A 103 5.58 0.61 -14.42
CA PHE A 103 5.34 0.73 -15.86
C PHE A 103 4.64 -0.51 -16.43
N TYR A 104 5.07 -1.70 -16.01
CA TYR A 104 4.44 -2.97 -16.36
C TYR A 104 2.97 -3.03 -15.90
N VAL A 105 2.70 -2.67 -14.65
CA VAL A 105 1.33 -2.66 -14.09
C VAL A 105 0.45 -1.64 -14.82
N PHE A 106 0.97 -0.46 -15.15
CA PHE A 106 0.21 0.60 -15.82
C PHE A 106 -0.12 0.24 -17.28
N TYR A 107 0.86 -0.29 -18.03
CA TYR A 107 0.75 -0.58 -19.47
C TYR A 107 -0.22 -1.73 -19.80
N LEU A 108 -0.45 -2.66 -18.87
CA LEU A 108 -1.26 -3.87 -19.10
C LEU A 108 -2.64 -3.87 -18.39
N SER A 109 -3.01 -2.78 -17.72
CA SER A 109 -3.95 -2.80 -16.59
C SER A 109 -5.42 -3.20 -16.84
N TYR A 110 -6.00 -3.11 -18.04
CA TYR A 110 -7.45 -3.34 -18.17
C TYR A 110 -7.85 -4.80 -18.43
N ILE A 111 -7.28 -5.42 -19.48
CA ILE A 111 -7.58 -6.83 -19.82
C ILE A 111 -6.76 -7.78 -18.95
N THR A 112 -5.52 -7.40 -18.63
CA THR A 112 -4.62 -8.26 -17.85
C THR A 112 -5.08 -8.39 -16.41
N TYR A 113 -5.67 -7.35 -15.80
CA TYR A 113 -6.14 -7.43 -14.40
C TYR A 113 -7.22 -8.49 -14.23
N VAL A 114 -8.25 -8.48 -15.07
CA VAL A 114 -9.33 -9.50 -15.01
C VAL A 114 -8.79 -10.90 -15.31
N THR A 115 -7.92 -11.05 -16.30
CA THR A 115 -7.32 -12.36 -16.61
C THR A 115 -6.35 -12.83 -15.53
N TYR A 116 -5.64 -11.92 -14.89
CA TYR A 116 -4.67 -12.19 -13.82
C TYR A 116 -5.40 -12.68 -12.57
N GLU A 117 -6.45 -11.99 -12.13
CA GLU A 117 -7.23 -12.39 -10.95
C GLU A 117 -7.95 -13.73 -11.20
N MET A 118 -8.49 -13.96 -12.41
CA MET A 118 -9.07 -15.24 -12.78
C MET A 118 -8.03 -16.38 -12.77
N LEU A 119 -6.83 -16.13 -13.30
CA LEU A 119 -5.74 -17.11 -13.29
C LEU A 119 -5.27 -17.40 -11.85
N GLN A 120 -5.14 -16.36 -11.03
CA GLN A 120 -4.70 -16.49 -9.64
C GLN A 120 -5.71 -17.28 -8.81
N LEU A 121 -7.01 -17.04 -9.01
CA LEU A 121 -8.08 -17.83 -8.40
C LEU A 121 -8.04 -19.32 -8.81
N ILE A 122 -7.69 -19.61 -10.07
CA ILE A 122 -7.54 -20.99 -10.55
C ILE A 122 -6.31 -21.66 -9.94
N LEU A 123 -5.19 -20.94 -9.81
CA LEU A 123 -3.92 -21.48 -9.31
C LEU A 123 -3.91 -21.69 -7.79
N GLU A 124 -4.34 -20.68 -7.02
CA GLU A 124 -4.33 -20.72 -5.56
C GLU A 124 -5.57 -21.41 -4.98
N GLY A 125 -6.65 -21.50 -5.77
CA GLY A 125 -7.88 -22.20 -5.39
C GLY A 125 -8.47 -21.68 -4.08
N ARG A 126 -8.55 -22.54 -3.06
CA ARG A 126 -9.09 -22.16 -1.74
C ARG A 126 -8.20 -21.16 -1.00
N ASN A 127 -6.89 -21.18 -1.23
CA ASN A 127 -5.96 -20.28 -0.53
C ASN A 127 -6.10 -18.82 -1.00
N TYR A 128 -6.64 -18.60 -2.20
CA TYR A 128 -6.94 -17.25 -2.70
C TYR A 128 -7.91 -16.51 -1.77
N LEU A 129 -8.90 -17.22 -1.24
CA LEU A 129 -9.92 -16.68 -0.33
C LEU A 129 -9.43 -16.52 1.13
N ALA A 130 -8.16 -16.77 1.41
CA ALA A 130 -7.59 -16.51 2.73
C ALA A 130 -7.17 -15.04 2.89
N ASP A 131 -6.83 -14.34 1.81
CA ASP A 131 -6.45 -12.93 1.85
C ASP A 131 -7.68 -12.02 1.75
N VAL A 132 -7.81 -11.07 2.67
CA VAL A 132 -8.90 -10.09 2.72
C VAL A 132 -8.87 -9.17 1.50
N LEU A 133 -7.68 -8.86 0.97
CA LEU A 133 -7.54 -8.02 -0.22
C LEU A 133 -8.10 -8.69 -1.48
N ASN A 134 -7.99 -10.02 -1.57
CA ASN A 134 -8.50 -10.79 -2.71
C ASN A 134 -10.03 -10.77 -2.78
N TYR A 135 -10.73 -10.70 -1.64
CA TYR A 135 -12.19 -10.47 -1.65
C TYR A 135 -12.56 -9.12 -2.26
N TRP A 136 -11.73 -8.09 -2.04
CA TRP A 136 -11.94 -6.77 -2.63
C TRP A 136 -11.71 -6.78 -4.15
N ASP A 137 -10.73 -7.53 -4.63
CA ASP A 137 -10.45 -7.71 -6.05
C ASP A 137 -11.58 -8.47 -6.76
N ILE A 138 -12.15 -9.51 -6.14
CA ILE A 138 -13.37 -10.18 -6.65
C ILE A 138 -14.52 -9.18 -6.83
N CYS A 139 -14.76 -8.30 -5.83
CA CYS A 139 -15.81 -7.29 -5.92
C CYS A 139 -15.60 -6.34 -7.11
N ILE A 140 -14.35 -5.92 -7.37
CA ILE A 140 -14.01 -5.08 -8.53
C ILE A 140 -14.33 -5.81 -9.83
N VAL A 141 -13.96 -7.09 -9.95
CA VAL A 141 -14.23 -7.90 -11.15
C VAL A 141 -15.74 -8.10 -11.36
N ILE A 142 -16.51 -8.33 -10.30
CA ILE A 142 -17.97 -8.48 -10.38
C ILE A 142 -18.62 -7.18 -10.90
N VAL A 143 -18.21 -6.02 -10.39
CA VAL A 143 -18.79 -4.74 -10.84
C VAL A 143 -18.38 -4.43 -12.28
N TRP A 144 -17.13 -4.69 -12.67
CA TRP A 144 -16.68 -4.55 -14.07
C TRP A 144 -17.44 -5.47 -15.04
N THR A 145 -17.65 -6.73 -14.66
CA THR A 145 -18.42 -7.68 -15.48
C THR A 145 -19.89 -7.26 -15.59
N ALA A 146 -20.51 -6.78 -14.51
CA ALA A 146 -21.85 -6.22 -14.55
C ALA A 146 -21.96 -5.00 -15.49
N LEU A 147 -21.00 -4.06 -15.42
CA LEU A 147 -20.93 -2.91 -16.33
C LEU A 147 -20.72 -3.33 -17.79
N ALA A 148 -19.87 -4.33 -18.05
CA ALA A 148 -19.65 -4.87 -19.39
C ALA A 148 -20.91 -5.56 -19.94
N ILE A 149 -21.63 -6.32 -19.12
CA ILE A 149 -22.91 -6.94 -19.50
C ILE A 149 -23.93 -5.87 -19.86
N MET A 150 -24.06 -4.82 -19.02
CA MET A 150 -24.95 -3.70 -19.29
C MET A 150 -24.58 -2.97 -20.59
N ARG A 151 -23.30 -2.72 -20.84
CA ARG A 151 -22.86 -1.96 -22.00
C ARG A 151 -22.91 -2.74 -23.32
N PHE A 152 -22.58 -4.03 -23.31
CA PHE A 152 -22.37 -4.81 -24.54
C PHE A 152 -23.45 -5.88 -24.76
N VAL A 153 -23.87 -6.61 -23.72
CA VAL A 153 -24.74 -7.79 -23.86
C VAL A 153 -26.22 -7.40 -23.95
N LEU A 154 -26.67 -6.48 -23.09
CA LEU A 154 -28.08 -6.07 -23.06
C LEU A 154 -28.55 -5.35 -24.33
N PRO A 155 -27.75 -4.46 -24.96
CA PRO A 155 -28.11 -3.86 -26.24
C PRO A 155 -28.07 -4.89 -27.38
N TRP A 156 -27.09 -5.81 -27.37
CA TRP A 156 -26.91 -6.83 -28.41
C TRP A 156 -28.07 -7.83 -28.47
N LYS A 157 -28.60 -8.24 -27.30
CA LYS A 157 -29.75 -9.16 -27.25
C LYS A 157 -31.10 -8.50 -27.55
N GLY A 158 -31.13 -7.19 -27.82
CA GLY A 158 -32.37 -6.46 -28.10
C GLY A 158 -33.36 -6.39 -26.93
N VAL A 159 -32.96 -6.83 -25.73
CA VAL A 159 -33.78 -6.82 -24.50
C VAL A 159 -34.07 -5.38 -24.06
N LEU A 160 -33.13 -4.46 -24.34
CA LEU A 160 -33.30 -3.02 -24.16
C LEU A 160 -33.28 -2.36 -25.53
N SER A 161 -34.45 -1.94 -26.01
CA SER A 161 -34.58 -1.17 -27.25
C SER A 161 -33.71 0.11 -27.23
N PRO A 162 -33.20 0.60 -28.39
CA PRO A 162 -32.52 1.90 -28.54
C PRO A 162 -33.20 3.07 -27.84
N LYS A 163 -34.52 3.00 -27.64
CA LYS A 163 -35.35 4.00 -26.96
C LYS A 163 -35.04 4.14 -25.45
N TYR A 164 -34.43 3.13 -24.83
CA TYR A 164 -34.17 3.08 -23.38
C TYR A 164 -32.77 3.56 -22.97
N TRP A 165 -31.84 3.71 -23.92
CA TRP A 165 -30.47 4.19 -23.67
C TRP A 165 -30.04 5.35 -24.58
N GLY A 166 -30.81 5.66 -25.62
CA GLY A 166 -30.62 6.79 -26.51
C GLY A 166 -31.57 7.97 -26.23
N ILE A 167 -31.16 9.13 -26.72
CA ILE A 167 -32.04 10.31 -26.87
C ILE A 167 -33.08 9.95 -27.93
N SER A 168 -34.35 9.91 -27.55
CA SER A 168 -35.42 9.92 -28.56
C SER A 168 -35.53 11.34 -29.14
N ASP A 169 -36.06 11.47 -30.35
CA ASP A 169 -36.03 12.72 -31.14
C ASP A 169 -36.67 13.95 -30.45
N ASN A 170 -37.31 13.79 -29.28
CA ASN A 170 -37.94 14.85 -28.49
C ASN A 170 -37.52 14.89 -27.00
N GLU A 171 -36.57 14.07 -26.56
CA GLU A 171 -36.10 14.02 -25.15
C GLU A 171 -34.81 14.82 -24.95
N THR A 172 -34.69 15.53 -23.83
CA THR A 172 -33.42 16.20 -23.49
C THR A 172 -32.41 15.18 -22.96
N ALA A 173 -31.11 15.52 -23.02
CA ALA A 173 -30.06 14.69 -22.45
C ALA A 173 -30.23 14.45 -20.93
N VAL A 174 -30.97 15.32 -20.23
CA VAL A 174 -31.27 15.18 -18.80
C VAL A 174 -32.33 14.09 -18.58
N ASP A 175 -33.35 14.04 -19.41
CA ASP A 175 -34.42 13.03 -19.30
C ASP A 175 -33.88 11.62 -19.58
N ALA A 176 -32.97 11.48 -20.56
CA ALA A 176 -32.26 10.22 -20.82
C ALA A 176 -31.39 9.74 -19.64
N ARG A 177 -30.82 10.66 -18.85
CA ARG A 177 -30.05 10.33 -17.63
C ARG A 177 -30.94 9.93 -16.45
N ASN A 178 -32.14 10.47 -16.37
CA ASN A 178 -33.10 10.14 -15.32
C ASN A 178 -33.81 8.80 -15.53
N LYS A 179 -33.60 8.12 -16.66
CA LYS A 179 -34.08 6.75 -16.88
C LYS A 179 -33.44 5.80 -15.85
N PRO A 180 -34.21 4.86 -15.26
CA PRO A 180 -33.75 4.02 -14.15
C PRO A 180 -32.54 3.15 -14.53
N TYR A 181 -32.48 2.70 -15.79
CA TYR A 181 -31.34 1.95 -16.32
C TYR A 181 -30.04 2.77 -16.29
N THR A 182 -30.08 4.00 -16.80
CA THR A 182 -28.92 4.90 -16.82
C THR A 182 -28.53 5.29 -15.39
N GLN A 183 -29.49 5.47 -14.48
CA GLN A 183 -29.21 5.73 -13.06
C GLN A 183 -28.45 4.57 -12.40
N VAL A 184 -28.90 3.33 -12.57
CA VAL A 184 -28.20 2.14 -12.04
C VAL A 184 -26.79 2.04 -12.63
N TYR A 185 -26.63 2.25 -13.93
CA TYR A 185 -25.32 2.26 -14.57
C TYR A 185 -24.41 3.36 -14.00
N MET A 186 -24.93 4.59 -13.82
CA MET A 186 -24.18 5.70 -13.22
C MET A 186 -23.76 5.41 -11.77
N VAL A 187 -24.63 4.76 -10.98
CA VAL A 187 -24.30 4.34 -9.61
C VAL A 187 -23.22 3.26 -9.61
N LEU A 188 -23.36 2.20 -10.42
CA LEU A 188 -22.35 1.14 -10.52
C LEU A 188 -21.01 1.69 -11.03
N TRP A 189 -21.04 2.62 -11.98
CA TRP A 189 -19.84 3.29 -12.47
C TRP A 189 -19.19 4.16 -11.38
N GLY A 190 -19.98 4.91 -10.62
CA GLY A 190 -19.49 5.70 -9.48
C GLY A 190 -18.87 4.82 -8.40
N VAL A 191 -19.53 3.73 -8.02
CA VAL A 191 -19.00 2.73 -7.09
C VAL A 191 -17.70 2.13 -7.62
N GLN A 192 -17.65 1.77 -8.91
CA GLN A 192 -16.45 1.21 -9.53
C GLN A 192 -15.25 2.16 -9.45
N CYS A 193 -15.46 3.47 -9.70
CA CYS A 193 -14.41 4.47 -9.53
C CYS A 193 -13.87 4.48 -8.10
N VAL A 194 -14.74 4.49 -7.10
CA VAL A 194 -14.33 4.45 -5.68
C VAL A 194 -13.57 3.15 -5.39
N LEU A 195 -14.07 2.00 -5.82
CA LEU A 195 -13.41 0.70 -5.61
C LEU A 195 -12.00 0.67 -6.23
N LEU A 196 -11.81 1.20 -7.44
CA LEU A 196 -10.48 1.28 -8.06
C LEU A 196 -9.54 2.20 -7.28
N TRP A 197 -10.02 3.36 -6.82
CA TRP A 197 -9.23 4.26 -5.99
C TRP A 197 -8.83 3.63 -4.65
N THR A 198 -9.71 2.84 -4.04
CA THR A 198 -9.36 2.09 -2.82
C THR A 198 -8.32 0.99 -3.08
N ARG A 199 -8.28 0.38 -4.27
CA ARG A 199 -7.23 -0.60 -4.63
C ARG A 199 -5.85 0.04 -4.72
N ILE A 200 -5.76 1.30 -5.13
CA ILE A 200 -4.50 2.06 -5.08
C ILE A 200 -3.97 2.14 -3.65
N ALA A 201 -4.84 2.24 -2.63
CA ALA A 201 -4.41 2.16 -1.24
C ALA A 201 -3.77 0.80 -0.89
N GLY A 202 -4.25 -0.30 -1.47
CA GLY A 202 -3.61 -1.62 -1.37
C GLY A 202 -2.21 -1.64 -1.98
N ILE A 203 -1.98 -0.93 -3.09
CA ILE A 203 -0.64 -0.77 -3.68
C ILE A 203 0.25 0.08 -2.76
N LEU A 204 -0.30 1.13 -2.14
CA LEU A 204 0.40 1.96 -1.16
C LEU A 204 0.85 1.16 0.08
N GLN A 205 0.21 0.02 0.39
CA GLN A 205 0.69 -0.89 1.46
C GLN A 205 2.09 -1.44 1.20
N ARG A 206 2.49 -1.53 -0.08
CA ARG A 206 3.81 -2.05 -0.45
C ARG A 206 4.92 -1.03 -0.24
N ILE A 207 4.58 0.25 -0.07
CA ILE A 207 5.56 1.30 0.26
C ILE A 207 5.87 1.21 1.75
N PRO A 208 7.15 1.10 2.18
CA PRO A 208 7.50 0.88 3.59
C PRO A 208 6.92 1.91 4.57
N SER A 209 6.96 3.21 4.20
CA SER A 209 6.46 4.30 5.05
C SER A 209 4.94 4.32 5.14
N THR A 210 4.23 4.20 4.01
CA THR A 210 2.76 4.25 3.97
C THR A 210 2.10 2.94 4.40
N GLY A 211 2.77 1.80 4.16
CA GLY A 211 2.27 0.48 4.49
C GLY A 211 2.22 0.19 5.98
N SER A 212 3.20 0.65 6.76
CA SER A 212 3.14 0.57 8.22
C SER A 212 1.94 1.37 8.76
N LEU A 213 1.71 2.57 8.24
CA LEU A 213 0.56 3.39 8.61
C LEU A 213 -0.76 2.71 8.25
N LEU A 214 -0.89 2.13 7.05
CA LEU A 214 -2.13 1.48 6.63
C LEU A 214 -2.41 0.17 7.40
N LYS A 215 -1.35 -0.59 7.75
CA LYS A 215 -1.44 -1.76 8.65
C LYS A 215 -1.91 -1.34 10.04
N THR A 216 -1.44 -0.20 10.54
CA THR A 216 -1.90 0.39 11.81
C THR A 216 -3.37 0.79 11.74
N VAL A 217 -3.80 1.48 10.68
CA VAL A 217 -5.20 1.83 10.46
C VAL A 217 -6.08 0.58 10.40
N ALA A 218 -5.65 -0.47 9.69
CA ALA A 218 -6.40 -1.72 9.61
C ALA A 218 -6.62 -2.37 10.98
N LYS A 219 -5.61 -2.36 11.86
CA LYS A 219 -5.77 -2.84 13.25
C LYS A 219 -6.71 -1.97 14.07
N MET A 220 -6.63 -0.64 13.93
CA MET A 220 -7.56 0.25 14.61
C MET A 220 -9.01 0.02 14.21
N ILE A 221 -9.32 -0.38 12.97
CA ILE A 221 -10.70 -0.65 12.54
C ILE A 221 -11.37 -1.70 13.43
N GLN A 222 -10.62 -2.68 13.93
CA GLN A 222 -11.15 -3.67 14.88
C GLN A 222 -11.56 -3.01 16.21
N ASP A 223 -10.74 -2.10 16.73
CA ASP A 223 -11.05 -1.32 17.93
C ASP A 223 -12.25 -0.40 17.69
N VAL A 224 -12.33 0.24 16.51
CA VAL A 224 -13.47 1.06 16.10
C VAL A 224 -14.74 0.23 16.04
N ALA A 225 -14.70 -0.98 15.47
CA ALA A 225 -15.88 -1.83 15.33
C ALA A 225 -16.47 -2.19 16.71
N ASN A 226 -15.62 -2.54 17.68
CA ASN A 226 -16.05 -2.82 19.04
C ASN A 226 -16.68 -1.59 19.71
N PHE A 227 -16.10 -0.41 19.51
CA PHE A 227 -16.67 0.85 20.00
C PHE A 227 -17.98 1.22 19.29
N PHE A 228 -18.07 0.98 17.98
CA PHE A 228 -19.25 1.29 17.17
C PHE A 228 -20.45 0.46 17.59
N LEU A 229 -20.24 -0.75 18.13
CA LEU A 229 -21.30 -1.54 18.76
C LEU A 229 -21.93 -0.79 19.94
N ILE A 230 -21.11 -0.23 20.84
CA ILE A 230 -21.59 0.57 21.97
C ILE A 230 -22.34 1.80 21.48
N LEU A 231 -21.81 2.46 20.43
CA LEU A 231 -22.46 3.62 19.81
C LEU A 231 -23.83 3.26 19.22
N ILE A 232 -23.95 2.15 18.49
CA ILE A 232 -25.23 1.69 17.92
C ILE A 232 -26.26 1.42 19.03
N VAL A 233 -25.85 0.75 20.11
CA VAL A 233 -26.75 0.48 21.25
C VAL A 233 -27.25 1.78 21.88
N LEU A 234 -26.36 2.76 22.08
CA LEU A 234 -26.73 4.08 22.58
C LEU A 234 -27.67 4.79 21.59
N THR A 235 -27.26 4.95 20.33
CA THR A 235 -28.01 5.67 19.30
C THR A 235 -29.40 5.07 19.09
N THR A 236 -29.54 3.75 19.04
CA THR A 236 -30.86 3.11 18.89
C THR A 236 -31.80 3.44 20.05
N GLY A 237 -31.31 3.44 21.30
CA GLY A 237 -32.10 3.86 22.46
C GLY A 237 -32.62 5.31 22.35
N PHE A 238 -31.75 6.24 21.93
CA PHE A 238 -32.15 7.64 21.72
C PHE A 238 -33.04 7.83 20.49
N VAL A 239 -32.85 7.06 19.42
CA VAL A 239 -33.72 7.07 18.23
C VAL A 239 -35.13 6.62 18.60
N PHE A 240 -35.30 5.58 19.42
CA PHE A 240 -36.62 5.17 19.89
C PHE A 240 -37.29 6.25 20.74
N ALA A 241 -36.55 6.87 21.66
CA ALA A 241 -37.07 7.96 22.49
C ALA A 241 -37.48 9.17 21.64
N MET A 242 -36.65 9.58 20.67
CA MET A 242 -36.94 10.70 19.77
C MET A 242 -38.10 10.38 18.82
N TYR A 243 -38.15 9.15 18.29
CA TYR A 243 -39.26 8.69 17.44
C TYR A 243 -40.59 8.75 18.17
N TYR A 244 -40.64 8.34 19.44
CA TYR A 244 -41.86 8.41 20.26
C TYR A 244 -42.27 9.86 20.57
N ILE A 245 -41.32 10.77 20.83
CA ILE A 245 -41.62 12.17 21.14
C ILE A 245 -42.09 12.95 19.90
N VAL A 246 -41.55 12.64 18.72
CA VAL A 246 -41.68 13.46 17.51
C VAL A 246 -42.56 12.82 16.43
N SER A 247 -42.40 11.53 16.13
CA SER A 247 -42.91 10.93 14.90
C SER A 247 -44.40 10.59 14.91
N THR A 248 -45.01 10.36 16.07
CA THR A 248 -46.41 9.89 16.15
C THR A 248 -47.42 10.96 15.72
N ASP A 249 -47.04 12.23 15.82
CA ASP A 249 -47.95 13.37 15.62
C ASP A 249 -47.66 14.16 14.34
N LEU A 250 -46.66 13.72 13.57
CA LEU A 250 -46.29 14.29 12.26
C LEU A 250 -47.22 13.85 11.12
N SER A 251 -48.34 13.17 11.40
CA SER A 251 -49.28 12.72 10.38
C SER A 251 -50.26 13.84 9.99
N GLY A 252 -50.33 14.21 8.70
CA GLY A 252 -51.31 15.14 8.15
C GLY A 252 -50.71 16.48 7.68
N ASN A 253 -51.41 17.59 7.93
CA ASN A 253 -51.06 18.92 7.40
C ASN A 253 -49.69 19.46 7.90
N CYS A 254 -49.12 18.86 8.95
CA CYS A 254 -47.82 19.17 9.54
C CYS A 254 -46.62 18.55 8.80
N ALA A 255 -46.86 17.75 7.76
CA ALA A 255 -45.84 16.97 7.06
C ALA A 255 -45.14 17.70 5.89
N VAL A 256 -45.16 19.04 5.84
CA VAL A 256 -44.50 19.79 4.75
C VAL A 256 -42.99 19.75 5.00
N ASN A 257 -42.25 19.00 4.16
CA ASN A 257 -40.82 18.65 4.32
C ASN A 257 -40.52 17.74 5.51
N SER A 258 -41.28 16.65 5.67
CA SER A 258 -41.19 15.70 6.78
C SER A 258 -39.89 14.85 6.79
N SER A 259 -38.78 15.45 7.20
CA SER A 259 -37.51 14.74 7.44
C SER A 259 -37.51 13.88 8.71
N LEU A 260 -38.56 13.93 9.56
CA LEU A 260 -38.61 13.26 10.86
C LEU A 260 -39.84 12.34 11.04
N GLY A 261 -40.62 12.11 9.99
CA GLY A 261 -41.86 11.33 10.06
C GLY A 261 -41.69 9.80 10.00
N THR A 262 -40.48 9.32 9.67
CA THR A 262 -40.20 7.87 9.58
C THR A 262 -39.06 7.48 10.51
N PHE A 263 -39.06 6.24 10.98
CA PHE A 263 -37.96 5.72 11.81
C PHE A 263 -36.59 5.90 11.13
N SER A 264 -36.52 5.63 9.82
CA SER A 264 -35.28 5.79 9.05
C SER A 264 -34.80 7.24 9.03
N SER A 265 -35.72 8.19 8.91
CA SER A 265 -35.35 9.60 8.80
C SER A 265 -34.94 10.19 10.16
N VAL A 266 -35.58 9.76 11.26
CA VAL A 266 -35.11 10.04 12.63
C VAL A 266 -33.73 9.42 12.90
N LEU A 267 -33.49 8.20 12.45
CA LEU A 267 -32.17 7.56 12.55
C LEU A 267 -31.10 8.35 11.81
N PHE A 268 -31.37 8.77 10.57
CA PHE A 268 -30.44 9.61 9.82
C PHE A 268 -30.19 10.97 10.49
N TYR A 269 -31.22 11.61 11.04
CA TYR A 269 -31.09 12.86 11.78
C TYR A 269 -30.22 12.71 13.04
N MET A 270 -30.44 11.65 13.83
CA MET A 270 -29.64 11.34 15.01
C MET A 270 -28.22 10.87 14.69
N ALA A 271 -28.00 10.31 13.50
CA ALA A 271 -26.65 10.00 13.02
C ALA A 271 -25.92 11.28 12.57
N GLN A 272 -26.61 12.23 11.92
CA GLN A 272 -26.05 13.52 11.54
C GLN A 272 -25.65 14.37 12.75
N SER A 273 -26.40 14.30 13.85
CA SER A 273 -26.04 15.00 15.09
C SER A 273 -24.76 14.47 15.74
N LEU A 274 -24.41 13.18 15.58
CA LEU A 274 -23.11 12.65 16.01
C LEU A 274 -21.92 13.28 15.25
N ILE A 275 -22.14 13.62 13.98
CA ILE A 275 -21.14 14.25 13.11
C ILE A 275 -21.11 15.78 13.33
N GLY A 276 -22.08 16.33 14.08
CA GLY A 276 -22.21 17.76 14.37
C GLY A 276 -23.06 18.53 13.36
N GLN A 277 -23.75 17.87 12.43
CA GLN A 277 -24.64 18.49 11.44
C GLN A 277 -26.09 18.60 11.95
N GLN A 278 -26.28 19.11 13.16
CA GLN A 278 -27.61 19.22 13.77
C GLN A 278 -28.38 20.45 13.27
N ASP A 279 -29.62 20.25 12.83
CA ASP A 279 -30.54 21.33 12.46
C ASP A 279 -31.62 21.51 13.55
N TRP A 280 -31.46 22.57 14.35
CA TRP A 280 -32.37 22.92 15.44
C TRP A 280 -33.73 23.43 14.96
N THR A 281 -33.82 23.90 13.72
CA THR A 281 -35.05 24.49 13.16
C THR A 281 -36.13 23.44 12.91
N THR A 282 -35.73 22.17 12.81
CA THR A 282 -36.63 21.03 12.59
C THR A 282 -37.35 20.58 13.86
N ILE A 283 -36.83 20.93 15.05
CA ILE A 283 -37.39 20.54 16.36
C ILE A 283 -38.09 21.72 17.04
N SER A 284 -37.75 22.97 16.68
CA SER A 284 -38.31 24.15 17.34
C SER A 284 -39.81 24.37 17.04
N SER A 285 -40.60 24.57 18.09
CA SER A 285 -42.03 24.93 18.02
C SER A 285 -42.30 26.34 17.46
N THR A 286 -41.27 27.19 17.35
CA THR A 286 -41.42 28.64 17.08
C THR A 286 -41.42 29.02 15.59
N ASN A 287 -41.29 28.09 14.65
CA ASN A 287 -41.20 28.40 13.22
C ASN A 287 -42.57 28.56 12.52
N SER A 288 -43.48 29.33 13.12
CA SER A 288 -44.75 29.73 12.47
C SER A 288 -44.73 31.14 11.85
N GLU A 289 -43.57 31.78 11.69
CA GLU A 289 -43.49 33.13 11.10
C GLU A 289 -44.06 33.20 9.67
N ASN A 290 -44.06 32.10 8.92
CA ASN A 290 -44.54 32.09 7.52
C ASN A 290 -45.99 31.61 7.33
N ARG A 291 -46.71 31.20 8.38
CA ARG A 291 -48.13 30.79 8.27
C ARG A 291 -48.92 31.04 9.58
N PRO A 292 -49.62 32.19 9.70
CA PRO A 292 -50.37 32.56 10.90
C PRO A 292 -51.69 31.75 11.12
N SER A 293 -52.02 30.81 10.24
CA SER A 293 -53.31 30.09 10.24
C SER A 293 -53.20 28.59 10.59
N MET A 294 -52.05 28.13 11.07
CA MET A 294 -51.84 26.71 11.39
C MET A 294 -51.39 26.54 12.86
N PRO A 295 -52.06 25.70 13.67
CA PRO A 295 -51.60 25.41 15.03
C PRO A 295 -50.18 24.81 14.99
N PRO A 296 -49.32 25.14 15.97
CA PRO A 296 -47.99 24.57 16.05
C PRO A 296 -48.09 23.04 16.18
N CYS A 297 -47.38 22.33 15.31
CA CYS A 297 -47.37 20.87 15.27
C CYS A 297 -46.72 20.25 16.53
N PHE A 298 -45.91 21.06 17.23
CA PHE A 298 -45.25 20.72 18.48
C PHE A 298 -45.62 21.71 19.58
N ASP A 299 -46.05 21.18 20.71
CA ASP A 299 -46.19 21.98 21.93
C ASP A 299 -44.82 22.38 22.49
N GLN A 300 -44.74 23.56 23.11
CA GLN A 300 -43.48 24.15 23.58
C GLN A 300 -42.76 23.26 24.59
N ASP A 301 -43.52 22.58 25.45
CA ASP A 301 -42.97 21.70 26.48
C ASP A 301 -42.40 20.40 25.88
N ARG A 302 -43.00 19.88 24.80
CA ARG A 302 -42.49 18.71 24.07
C ARG A 302 -41.26 19.05 23.22
N SER A 303 -41.23 20.23 22.60
CA SER A 303 -40.04 20.76 21.91
C SER A 303 -38.84 20.82 22.86
N ARG A 304 -39.04 21.35 24.07
CA ARG A 304 -37.99 21.41 25.11
C ARG A 304 -37.51 20.02 25.56
N LEU A 305 -38.41 19.04 25.65
CA LEU A 305 -38.03 17.65 25.96
C LEU A 305 -37.19 17.03 24.84
N ALA A 306 -37.57 17.24 23.58
CA ALA A 306 -36.81 16.76 22.42
C ALA A 306 -35.44 17.45 22.30
N GLU A 307 -35.38 18.76 22.49
CA GLU A 307 -34.13 19.53 22.55
C GLU A 307 -33.22 19.07 23.69
N GLY A 308 -33.78 18.86 24.89
CA GLY A 308 -33.05 18.34 26.04
C GLY A 308 -32.51 16.93 25.82
N LEU A 309 -33.30 16.06 25.18
CA LEU A 309 -32.88 14.71 24.80
C LEU A 309 -31.75 14.74 23.77
N LEU A 310 -31.85 15.61 22.76
CA LEU A 310 -30.82 15.81 21.74
C LEU A 310 -29.52 16.35 22.34
N LEU A 311 -29.61 17.32 23.25
CA LEU A 311 -28.45 17.85 23.98
C LEU A 311 -27.77 16.77 24.81
N LEU A 312 -28.54 15.97 25.55
CA LEU A 312 -28.00 14.87 26.34
C LEU A 312 -27.34 13.81 25.46
N TYR A 313 -27.96 13.47 24.32
CA TYR A 313 -27.36 12.59 23.32
C TYR A 313 -26.06 13.16 22.75
N ALA A 314 -25.99 14.46 22.45
CA ALA A 314 -24.76 15.09 21.97
C ALA A 314 -23.66 15.02 23.03
N VAL A 315 -23.95 15.34 24.30
CA VAL A 315 -22.94 15.25 25.38
C VAL A 315 -22.42 13.82 25.55
N LEU A 316 -23.30 12.82 25.57
CA LEU A 316 -22.88 11.43 25.74
C LEU A 316 -22.18 10.88 24.49
N GLY A 317 -22.76 11.08 23.31
CA GLY A 317 -22.27 10.55 22.04
C GLY A 317 -21.02 11.28 21.54
N THR A 318 -21.10 12.59 21.37
CA THR A 318 -20.01 13.36 20.73
C THR A 318 -18.94 13.77 21.73
N ILE A 319 -19.29 14.20 22.94
CA ILE A 319 -18.28 14.68 23.90
C ILE A 319 -17.66 13.52 24.66
N MET A 320 -18.44 12.60 25.21
CA MET A 320 -17.86 11.51 26.00
C MET A 320 -17.32 10.38 25.13
N LEU A 321 -18.17 9.79 24.29
CA LEU A 321 -17.81 8.58 23.55
C LEU A 321 -16.77 8.84 22.46
N LEU A 322 -16.86 9.91 21.66
CA LEU A 322 -15.81 10.19 20.67
C LEU A 322 -14.45 10.47 21.31
N ASN A 323 -14.40 11.18 22.45
CA ASN A 323 -13.13 11.42 23.16
C ASN A 323 -12.50 10.11 23.65
N LEU A 324 -13.33 9.17 24.13
CA LEU A 324 -12.87 7.85 24.52
C LEU A 324 -12.41 7.01 23.31
N LEU A 325 -13.07 7.12 22.16
CA LEU A 325 -12.62 6.50 20.90
C LEU A 325 -11.25 7.03 20.47
N ILE A 326 -11.06 8.35 20.50
CA ILE A 326 -9.78 9.00 20.16
C ILE A 326 -8.68 8.50 21.10
N ALA A 327 -8.95 8.39 22.40
CA ALA A 327 -8.00 7.90 23.38
C ALA A 327 -7.59 6.44 23.12
N MET A 328 -8.56 5.56 22.85
CA MET A 328 -8.28 4.16 22.48
C MET A 328 -7.45 4.08 21.20
N MET A 329 -7.86 4.78 20.13
CA MET A 329 -7.12 4.82 18.88
C MET A 329 -5.68 5.29 19.07
N ALA A 330 -5.44 6.32 19.90
CA ALA A 330 -4.10 6.84 20.14
C ALA A 330 -3.19 5.79 20.80
N THR A 331 -3.70 5.02 21.75
CA THR A 331 -2.91 3.95 22.41
C THR A 331 -2.59 2.79 21.45
N THR A 332 -3.55 2.37 20.64
CA THR A 332 -3.33 1.35 19.59
C THR A 332 -2.40 1.87 18.49
N PHE A 333 -2.48 3.15 18.14
CA PHE A 333 -1.59 3.80 17.17
C PHE A 333 -0.14 3.69 17.61
N ASN A 334 0.14 4.11 18.85
CA ASN A 334 1.50 4.18 19.37
C ASN A 334 2.13 2.78 19.46
N SER A 335 1.40 1.83 20.05
CA SER A 335 1.87 0.44 20.19
C SER A 335 2.06 -0.26 18.83
N THR A 336 1.15 -0.05 17.88
CA THR A 336 1.28 -0.68 16.55
C THR A 336 2.38 -0.02 15.73
N THR A 337 2.52 1.30 15.81
CA THR A 337 3.57 2.04 15.09
C THR A 337 4.96 1.70 15.62
N GLU A 338 5.12 1.50 16.93
CA GLU A 338 6.38 1.06 17.53
C GLU A 338 6.79 -0.32 16.99
N ASN A 339 5.89 -1.30 17.05
CA ASN A 339 6.15 -2.63 16.48
C ASN A 339 6.42 -2.59 14.97
N ALA A 340 5.67 -1.76 14.24
CA ALA A 340 5.86 -1.61 12.80
C ALA A 340 7.21 -0.96 12.45
N LYS A 341 7.74 -0.07 13.30
CA LYS A 341 9.08 0.51 13.12
C LYS A 341 10.16 -0.57 13.25
N ILE A 342 10.05 -1.46 14.24
CA ILE A 342 11.00 -2.58 14.44
C ILE A 342 10.96 -3.50 13.22
N GLU A 343 9.77 -3.94 12.80
CA GLU A 343 9.56 -4.82 11.65
C GLU A 343 10.02 -4.16 10.33
N MET A 344 9.77 -2.86 10.15
CA MET A 344 10.21 -2.09 8.99
C MET A 344 11.73 -1.93 8.97
N ASN A 345 12.36 -1.65 10.12
CA ASN A 345 13.81 -1.59 10.22
C ASN A 345 14.43 -2.94 9.87
N PHE A 346 13.90 -4.03 10.43
CA PHE A 346 14.32 -5.39 10.09
C PHE A 346 14.20 -5.67 8.58
N SER A 347 13.04 -5.37 7.99
CA SER A 347 12.78 -5.57 6.55
C SER A 347 13.70 -4.71 5.68
N ARG A 348 13.95 -3.45 6.07
CA ARG A 348 14.89 -2.56 5.39
C ARG A 348 16.31 -3.11 5.44
N ILE A 349 16.73 -3.63 6.59
CA ILE A 349 18.06 -4.22 6.78
C ILE A 349 18.21 -5.45 5.90
N LYS A 350 17.23 -6.36 5.96
CA LYS A 350 17.17 -7.56 5.13
C LYS A 350 17.25 -7.23 3.64
N ASN A 351 16.41 -6.32 3.15
CA ASN A 351 16.39 -5.95 1.73
C ASN A 351 17.71 -5.30 1.29
N THR A 352 18.29 -4.43 2.13
CA THR A 352 19.58 -3.80 1.84
C THR A 352 20.70 -4.84 1.75
N PHE A 353 20.75 -5.76 2.71
CA PHE A 353 21.73 -6.83 2.77
C PHE A 353 21.57 -7.81 1.59
N GLU A 354 20.34 -8.22 1.26
CA GLU A 354 20.08 -9.08 0.10
C GLU A 354 20.44 -8.39 -1.21
N LEU A 355 20.12 -7.10 -1.38
CA LEU A 355 20.43 -6.34 -2.60
C LEU A 355 21.93 -6.04 -2.74
N SER A 356 22.67 -5.89 -1.64
CA SER A 356 24.13 -5.71 -1.70
C SER A 356 24.85 -7.00 -2.08
N HIS A 357 24.31 -8.16 -1.69
CA HIS A 357 24.91 -9.47 -1.94
C HIS A 357 24.41 -10.14 -3.23
N LYS A 358 23.25 -9.76 -3.75
CA LYS A 358 22.76 -10.23 -5.05
C LYS A 358 23.56 -9.60 -6.19
N ASN A 359 23.90 -10.41 -7.18
CA ASN A 359 24.41 -9.91 -8.45
C ASN A 359 23.34 -9.05 -9.12
N ALA A 360 23.72 -7.88 -9.63
CA ALA A 360 22.81 -6.93 -10.27
C ALA A 360 22.29 -7.47 -11.61
N ILE A 361 21.26 -8.32 -11.56
CA ILE A 361 20.53 -8.82 -12.72
C ILE A 361 19.35 -7.88 -13.01
N MET A 362 19.10 -7.60 -14.29
CA MET A 362 18.05 -6.65 -14.67
C MET A 362 16.67 -7.25 -14.34
N PRO A 363 15.74 -6.46 -13.74
CA PRO A 363 14.41 -6.95 -13.43
C PRO A 363 13.61 -7.25 -14.72
N PRO A 364 12.58 -8.13 -14.67
CA PRO A 364 11.66 -8.33 -15.80
C PRO A 364 10.99 -7.00 -16.19
N PRO A 365 10.67 -6.70 -17.47
CA PRO A 365 10.77 -7.51 -18.70
C PRO A 365 12.12 -7.43 -19.43
N PHE A 366 12.98 -6.47 -19.07
CA PHE A 366 14.26 -6.22 -19.76
C PHE A 366 15.29 -7.33 -19.56
N ASN A 367 15.13 -8.17 -18.52
CA ASN A 367 15.93 -9.39 -18.33
C ASN A 367 15.95 -10.28 -19.59
N MET A 368 14.82 -10.40 -20.29
CA MET A 368 14.73 -11.22 -21.51
C MET A 368 15.60 -10.67 -22.63
N ILE A 369 15.66 -9.34 -22.77
CA ILE A 369 16.50 -8.68 -23.79
C ILE A 369 17.98 -8.91 -23.46
N VAL A 370 18.38 -8.75 -22.20
CA VAL A 370 19.77 -8.98 -21.76
C VAL A 370 20.17 -10.45 -21.96
N LEU A 371 19.30 -11.40 -21.63
CA LEU A 371 19.54 -12.82 -21.87
C LEU A 371 19.68 -13.13 -23.36
N VAL A 372 18.81 -12.59 -24.22
CA VAL A 372 18.92 -12.76 -25.67
C VAL A 372 20.25 -12.18 -26.19
N CYS A 373 20.63 -10.97 -25.77
CA CYS A 373 21.92 -10.40 -26.13
C CYS A 373 23.10 -11.26 -25.62
N MET A 374 23.01 -11.79 -24.40
CA MET A 374 24.04 -12.68 -23.85
C MET A 374 24.17 -13.96 -24.67
N VAL A 375 23.05 -14.58 -25.05
CA VAL A 375 23.03 -15.76 -25.93
C VAL A 375 23.65 -15.43 -27.29
N VAL A 376 23.32 -14.28 -27.89
CA VAL A 376 23.92 -13.85 -29.16
C VAL A 376 25.44 -13.68 -29.03
N VAL A 377 25.93 -13.05 -27.96
CA VAL A 377 27.37 -12.89 -27.70
C VAL A 377 28.06 -14.25 -27.52
N ILE A 378 27.43 -15.16 -26.78
CA ILE A 378 27.93 -16.54 -26.60
C ILE A 378 28.01 -17.26 -27.95
N LEU A 379 26.98 -17.14 -28.80
CA LEU A 379 26.98 -17.74 -30.14
C LEU A 379 28.10 -17.15 -31.03
N ILE A 380 28.34 -15.85 -30.94
CA ILE A 380 29.45 -15.19 -31.65
C ILE A 380 30.80 -15.70 -31.14
N ASP A 381 30.99 -15.85 -29.82
CA ASP A 381 32.22 -16.38 -29.23
C ASP A 381 32.45 -17.85 -29.63
N TYR A 382 31.40 -18.68 -29.61
CA TYR A 382 31.47 -20.05 -30.13
C TYR A 382 31.82 -20.08 -31.62
N GLY A 383 31.25 -19.19 -32.43
CA GLY A 383 31.57 -19.04 -33.85
C GLY A 383 33.03 -18.66 -34.06
N ILE A 384 33.56 -17.69 -33.30
CA ILE A 384 34.97 -17.28 -33.37
C ILE A 384 35.88 -18.43 -32.96
N ARG A 385 35.57 -19.14 -31.87
CA ARG A 385 36.36 -20.30 -31.40
C ARG A 385 36.39 -21.42 -32.42
N TRP A 386 35.25 -21.68 -33.08
CA TRP A 386 35.16 -22.67 -34.15
C TRP A 386 36.00 -22.27 -35.37
N CYS A 387 35.96 -21.00 -35.78
CA CYS A 387 36.71 -20.49 -36.93
C CYS A 387 38.22 -20.34 -36.68
N THR A 388 38.64 -20.12 -35.43
CA THR A 388 40.06 -19.87 -35.06
C THR A 388 40.75 -21.06 -34.40
N GLY A 389 40.07 -22.22 -34.30
CA GLY A 389 40.63 -23.41 -33.67
C GLY A 389 40.98 -23.21 -32.19
N GLY A 390 40.29 -22.30 -31.49
CA GLY A 390 40.49 -22.02 -30.06
C GLY A 390 41.61 -21.04 -29.70
N TRP A 391 42.27 -20.40 -30.67
CA TRP A 391 43.38 -19.46 -30.39
C TRP A 391 42.92 -18.09 -29.86
N TYR A 392 41.70 -17.67 -30.16
CA TYR A 392 41.13 -16.40 -29.71
C TYR A 392 39.90 -16.62 -28.84
N VAL A 393 39.89 -15.99 -27.66
CA VAL A 393 38.76 -15.95 -26.73
C VAL A 393 38.38 -14.49 -26.50
N LEU A 394 37.09 -14.16 -26.60
CA LEU A 394 36.62 -12.82 -26.25
C LEU A 394 36.96 -12.49 -24.79
N CYS A 395 37.67 -11.39 -24.57
CA CYS A 395 38.09 -10.99 -23.23
C CYS A 395 36.87 -10.58 -22.40
N ALA A 396 36.51 -11.42 -21.42
CA ALA A 396 35.37 -11.16 -20.53
C ALA A 396 35.48 -9.82 -19.77
N LYS A 397 36.70 -9.28 -19.61
CA LYS A 397 36.94 -7.97 -18.97
C LYS A 397 36.30 -6.79 -19.71
N THR A 398 35.98 -6.89 -20.99
CA THR A 398 35.37 -5.79 -21.74
C THR A 398 33.86 -5.68 -21.48
N PHE A 399 33.21 -6.76 -21.06
CA PHE A 399 31.75 -6.82 -20.84
C PHE A 399 31.33 -6.52 -19.40
N TYR A 400 32.23 -6.67 -18.42
CA TYR A 400 31.98 -6.28 -17.04
C TYR A 400 32.64 -4.91 -16.75
N PRO A 401 31.88 -3.81 -16.61
CA PRO A 401 32.44 -2.47 -16.42
C PRO A 401 33.00 -2.23 -15.01
N LEU A 402 32.99 -3.21 -14.11
CA LEU A 402 33.45 -3.08 -12.72
C LEU A 402 34.34 -4.26 -12.32
N ASP A 403 35.62 -3.99 -12.06
CA ASP A 403 36.54 -4.93 -11.42
C ASP A 403 36.09 -5.14 -9.96
N TYR A 404 35.50 -6.30 -9.65
CA TYR A 404 35.21 -6.70 -8.27
C TYR A 404 36.53 -7.10 -7.58
N SER A 405 37.14 -6.16 -6.84
CA SER A 405 38.55 -6.31 -6.41
C SER A 405 38.81 -7.19 -5.18
N LEU A 406 37.83 -7.85 -4.58
CA LEU A 406 38.07 -8.69 -3.37
C LEU A 406 38.21 -10.19 -3.69
N LYS A 407 37.28 -10.79 -4.44
CA LYS A 407 37.32 -12.22 -4.74
C LYS A 407 38.41 -12.59 -5.76
N GLN A 408 38.68 -11.71 -6.73
CA GLN A 408 39.75 -11.91 -7.71
C GLN A 408 41.15 -11.80 -7.10
N GLN A 409 41.36 -10.98 -6.07
CA GLN A 409 42.67 -10.91 -5.40
C GLN A 409 42.95 -12.17 -4.58
N LEU A 410 41.96 -12.72 -3.86
CA LEU A 410 42.10 -13.99 -3.13
C LEU A 410 42.36 -15.19 -4.06
N ILE A 411 41.69 -15.27 -5.21
CA ILE A 411 41.94 -16.33 -6.22
C ILE A 411 43.33 -16.18 -6.85
N ARG A 412 43.78 -14.94 -7.11
CA ARG A 412 45.09 -14.67 -7.70
C ARG A 412 46.24 -14.97 -6.73
N ILE A 413 46.05 -14.77 -5.42
CA ILE A 413 47.02 -15.17 -4.40
C ILE A 413 47.10 -16.70 -4.31
N ARG A 414 45.95 -17.40 -4.40
CA ARG A 414 45.92 -18.87 -4.40
C ARG A 414 46.56 -19.47 -5.67
N GLY A 415 46.43 -18.81 -6.82
CA GLY A 415 47.07 -19.23 -8.08
C GLY A 415 48.56 -18.90 -8.20
N LEU A 416 49.11 -18.02 -7.35
CA LEU A 416 50.54 -17.69 -7.30
C LEU A 416 51.32 -18.54 -6.28
N ALA A 417 50.63 -19.32 -5.44
CA ALA A 417 51.26 -20.24 -4.49
C ALA A 417 51.65 -21.60 -5.10
N ASP A 418 51.17 -21.90 -6.33
CA ASP A 418 51.30 -23.22 -6.96
C ASP A 418 52.29 -23.27 -8.15
N GLU A 419 53.15 -22.27 -8.35
CA GLU A 419 54.30 -22.40 -9.27
C GLU A 419 55.58 -22.78 -8.51
N PRO A 420 55.98 -24.07 -8.48
CA PRO A 420 57.33 -24.43 -8.08
C PRO A 420 58.30 -24.12 -9.22
N ASN A 421 59.30 -23.30 -8.90
CA ASN A 421 60.62 -23.19 -9.55
C ASN A 421 60.89 -24.18 -10.70
N ARG A 422 60.91 -23.69 -11.94
CA ARG A 422 61.66 -24.32 -13.03
C ARG A 422 62.66 -23.35 -13.66
N THR A 423 63.82 -23.35 -13.02
CA THR A 423 65.17 -23.45 -13.60
C THR A 423 65.68 -22.35 -14.52
N SER A 424 66.74 -21.72 -14.01
CA SER A 424 67.83 -21.11 -14.74
C SER A 424 68.56 -22.07 -15.69
N SER A 425 69.31 -21.44 -16.60
CA SER A 425 70.50 -21.92 -17.31
C SER A 425 70.34 -22.33 -18.79
N LYS A 426 71.13 -21.57 -19.58
CA LYS A 426 71.63 -21.73 -20.95
C LYS A 426 70.75 -21.27 -22.10
#